data_AF-A0A0S7ZNA1-F1
#
_entry.id   AF-A0A0S7ZNA1-F1
#
_cell.length_a   1.000
_cell.length_b   1.000
_cell.length_c   1.000
_cell.angle_alpha   90.00
_cell.angle_beta   90.00
_cell.angle_gamma   90.00
#
_symmetry.space_group_name_H-M   'P 1'
#
loop_
_entity.id
_entity.type
_entity.pdbx_description
1 polymer ?
#
loop_
_entity_poly.entity_id
_entity_poly.type
_entity_poly.pdbx_seq_one_letter_code
_entity_poly.pdbx_strand_id
1 'polypeptide(L)'
;MPVRSKSIATAANMVPGVSHSPNKMLQFRIFSYADAHRYRLGVNYEGLPVDASRNKANTYHRDGSMRFDGNYGGAVNYEPNSFEGPTEVSRFKEPPLTISGDADRSNHREGNDDYTQAGDLYRLMPADERGRLHKAIAGTMADVPKEAVERQLGHFDKADPAYAKGVRKELKGKK
;
A
#
# COMPACT_ATOMS: atom_id res chain seq x y z
N MET A 1 10.60 0.00 26.47
CA MET A 1 9.58 -0.15 25.40
C MET A 1 10.26 -0.71 24.15
N PRO A 2 9.73 -1.76 23.50
CA PRO A 2 10.43 -2.40 22.39
C PRO A 2 10.51 -1.46 21.17
N VAL A 3 11.70 -1.38 20.58
CA VAL A 3 12.09 -0.46 19.48
C VAL A 3 11.21 -0.60 18.22
N ARG A 4 10.48 -1.71 18.07
CA ARG A 4 9.62 -2.00 16.91
C ARG A 4 8.42 -1.08 16.75
N SER A 5 7.89 -0.47 17.83
CA SER A 5 6.65 0.33 17.74
C SER A 5 6.84 1.68 17.02
N LYS A 6 8.09 2.12 16.87
CA LYS A 6 8.41 3.45 16.33
C LYS A 6 8.91 3.45 14.89
N SER A 7 9.15 2.28 14.30
CA SER A 7 9.62 2.21 12.91
C SER A 7 8.56 2.71 11.92
N ILE A 8 9.04 3.26 10.80
CA ILE A 8 8.24 3.69 9.66
C ILE A 8 8.64 2.95 8.39
N ALA A 9 7.66 2.74 7.51
CA ALA A 9 7.88 2.30 6.14
C ALA A 9 6.92 3.09 5.27
N THR A 10 7.37 3.66 4.15
CA THR A 10 6.53 4.47 3.25
C THR A 10 6.77 4.08 1.80
N ALA A 11 5.70 4.12 0.99
CA ALA A 11 5.80 3.92 -0.45
C ALA A 11 6.48 5.10 -1.17
N ALA A 12 6.58 6.27 -0.53
CA ALA A 12 7.21 7.45 -1.11
C ALA A 12 8.74 7.43 -1.12
N ASN A 13 9.37 6.66 -0.20
CA ASN A 13 10.82 6.64 -0.06
C ASN A 13 11.44 5.73 -1.13
N MET A 14 11.69 6.33 -2.30
CA MET A 14 12.34 5.68 -3.42
C MET A 14 13.80 6.12 -3.55
N VAL A 15 14.59 5.32 -4.26
CA VAL A 15 16.00 5.61 -4.57
C VAL A 15 16.16 5.70 -6.08
N PRO A 16 17.16 6.46 -6.59
CA PRO A 16 17.43 6.51 -8.03
C PRO A 16 17.53 5.10 -8.64
N GLY A 17 16.76 4.86 -9.70
CA GLY A 17 16.65 3.56 -10.38
C GLY A 17 15.38 2.77 -10.04
N VAL A 18 14.61 3.17 -9.03
CA VAL A 18 13.29 2.58 -8.73
C VAL A 18 12.26 3.72 -8.61
N SER A 19 11.11 3.58 -9.26
CA SER A 19 10.05 4.60 -9.27
C SER A 19 8.66 3.96 -9.20
N HIS A 20 7.62 4.79 -9.20
CA HIS A 20 6.23 4.39 -9.05
C HIS A 20 5.56 4.10 -10.40
N SER A 21 4.56 3.22 -10.36
CA SER A 21 3.66 2.99 -11.49
C SER A 21 2.37 3.83 -11.32
N PRO A 22 1.59 4.05 -12.40
CA PRO A 22 0.29 4.74 -12.33
C PRO A 22 -0.83 3.89 -11.68
N ASN A 23 -0.49 2.91 -10.83
CA ASN A 23 -1.47 2.12 -10.10
C ASN A 23 -2.20 3.01 -9.08
N LYS A 24 -3.53 3.11 -9.20
CA LYS A 24 -4.38 3.99 -8.36
C LYS A 24 -4.18 3.78 -6.85
N MET A 25 -4.00 2.53 -6.42
CA MET A 25 -3.76 2.20 -5.00
C MET A 25 -2.35 2.59 -4.55
N LEU A 26 -1.34 2.40 -5.39
CA LEU A 26 0.03 2.84 -5.11
C LEU A 26 0.11 4.36 -4.98
N GLN A 27 -0.53 5.09 -5.89
CA GLN A 27 -0.55 6.56 -5.88
C GLN A 27 -1.09 7.12 -4.57
N PHE A 28 -2.15 6.54 -4.01
CA PHE A 28 -2.66 6.93 -2.70
C PHE A 28 -1.69 6.60 -1.55
N ARG A 29 -0.96 5.48 -1.65
CA ARG A 29 0.01 5.06 -0.62
C ARG A 29 1.25 5.95 -0.53
N ILE A 30 1.65 6.58 -1.63
CA ILE A 30 2.75 7.56 -1.65
C ILE A 30 2.45 8.70 -0.67
N PHE A 31 1.21 9.20 -0.67
CA PHE A 31 0.79 10.28 0.23
C PHE A 31 0.49 9.78 1.65
N SER A 32 -0.40 8.80 1.77
CA SER A 32 -1.06 8.45 3.05
C SER A 32 -0.12 8.01 4.16
N TYR A 33 0.99 7.35 3.83
CA TYR A 33 1.88 6.78 4.84
C TYR A 33 2.67 7.89 5.54
N ALA A 34 3.22 8.84 4.77
CA ALA A 34 3.95 9.98 5.34
C ALA A 34 3.02 10.85 6.22
N ASP A 35 1.77 11.04 5.78
CA ASP A 35 0.76 11.74 6.58
C ASP A 35 0.48 11.03 7.92
N ALA A 36 0.21 9.73 7.87
CA ALA A 36 -0.01 8.92 9.06
C ALA A 36 1.19 8.92 10.02
N HIS A 37 2.43 8.91 9.50
CA HIS A 37 3.63 8.99 10.33
C HIS A 37 3.76 10.32 11.05
N ARG A 38 3.50 11.44 10.38
CA ARG A 38 3.52 12.77 11.01
C ARG A 38 2.55 12.85 12.17
N TYR A 39 1.35 12.28 12.02
CA TYR A 39 0.38 12.21 13.11
C TYR A 39 0.84 11.29 14.24
N ARG A 40 1.28 10.07 13.91
CA ARG A 40 1.61 9.02 14.88
C ARG A 40 2.89 9.29 15.69
N LEU A 41 3.91 9.86 15.04
CA LEU A 41 5.28 9.98 15.60
C LEU A 41 5.77 11.42 15.69
N GLY A 42 5.08 12.37 15.05
CA GLY A 42 5.50 13.77 14.96
C GLY A 42 6.27 14.06 13.66
N VAL A 43 6.38 15.34 13.31
CA VAL A 43 6.95 15.78 12.02
C VAL A 43 8.42 15.35 11.82
N ASN A 44 9.18 15.23 12.90
CA ASN A 44 10.60 14.87 12.88
C ASN A 44 10.83 13.35 13.05
N TYR A 45 9.87 12.50 12.69
CA TYR A 45 9.98 11.04 12.85
C TYR A 45 11.20 10.44 12.12
N GLU A 46 11.64 11.05 11.02
CA GLU A 46 12.80 10.61 10.23
C GLU A 46 14.12 10.73 10.99
N GLY A 47 14.17 11.55 12.05
CA GLY A 47 15.36 11.64 12.91
C GLY A 47 15.52 10.46 13.86
N LEU A 48 14.48 9.64 14.07
CA LEU A 48 14.53 8.53 15.02
C LEU A 48 15.62 7.53 14.59
N PRO A 49 16.44 6.98 15.51
CA PRO A 49 17.59 6.14 15.14
C PRO A 49 17.27 4.93 14.25
N VAL A 50 16.04 4.41 14.31
CA VAL A 50 15.59 3.28 13.49
C VAL A 50 15.19 3.70 12.07
N ASP A 51 14.77 4.95 11.89
CA ASP A 51 14.25 5.50 10.62
C ASP A 51 15.23 6.47 9.95
N ALA A 52 16.26 6.90 10.67
CA ALA A 52 17.30 7.78 10.17
C ALA A 52 18.08 7.14 9.03
N SER A 53 18.25 7.90 7.94
CA SER A 53 19.13 7.52 6.84
C SER A 53 20.56 7.34 7.35
N ARG A 54 21.21 6.26 6.91
CA ARG A 54 22.65 6.04 7.17
C ARG A 54 23.54 6.97 6.34
N ASN A 55 23.02 7.51 5.24
CA ASN A 55 23.69 8.48 4.39
C ASN A 55 23.31 9.89 4.80
N LYS A 56 24.22 10.85 4.60
CA LYS A 56 23.98 12.28 4.88
C LYS A 56 22.76 12.77 4.08
N ALA A 57 21.69 13.12 4.80
CA ALA A 57 20.54 13.79 4.24
C ALA A 57 20.73 15.31 4.41
N ASN A 58 20.72 16.04 3.31
CA ASN A 58 20.81 17.50 3.30
C ASN A 58 19.45 18.05 2.84
N THR A 59 18.68 18.60 3.78
CA THR A 59 17.33 19.12 3.49
C THR A 59 17.16 20.54 4.02
N TYR A 60 16.10 21.20 3.56
CA TYR A 60 15.67 22.50 4.08
C TYR A 60 14.62 22.39 5.20
N HIS A 61 14.27 21.18 5.67
CA HIS A 61 13.33 21.01 6.78
C HIS A 61 13.93 21.58 8.08
N ARG A 62 13.23 22.54 8.69
CA ARG A 62 13.59 23.20 9.96
C ARG A 62 12.48 23.02 11.00
N ASP A 63 12.88 23.12 12.26
CA ASP A 63 12.00 23.17 13.44
C ASP A 63 11.08 21.95 13.57
N GLY A 64 9.85 22.16 14.04
CA GLY A 64 8.89 21.10 14.34
C GLY A 64 9.05 20.52 15.75
N SER A 65 8.01 19.83 16.22
CA SER A 65 8.05 19.18 17.52
C SER A 65 9.15 18.12 17.59
N MET A 66 9.78 17.99 18.76
CA MET A 66 10.83 16.99 19.02
C MET A 66 11.99 17.06 18.01
N ARG A 67 12.54 18.26 17.75
CA ARG A 67 13.75 18.42 16.93
C ARG A 67 15.00 18.19 17.79
N PHE A 68 15.84 17.20 17.43
CA PHE A 68 16.99 16.78 18.27
C PHE A 68 18.31 16.57 17.51
N ASP A 69 18.38 16.96 16.23
CA ASP A 69 19.54 16.80 15.34
C ASP A 69 20.40 18.07 15.20
N GLY A 70 20.17 19.09 16.05
CA GLY A 70 20.82 20.39 15.95
C GLY A 70 20.22 21.35 14.91
N ASN A 71 19.14 20.94 14.22
CA ASN A 71 18.33 21.78 13.32
C ASN A 71 19.12 22.50 12.23
N TYR A 72 20.22 21.89 11.77
CA TYR A 72 21.19 22.48 10.83
C TYR A 72 21.86 23.80 11.29
N GLY A 73 21.75 24.17 12.58
CA GLY A 73 22.39 25.35 13.14
C GLY A 73 22.09 26.64 12.38
N GLY A 74 23.13 27.45 12.11
CA GLY A 74 23.03 28.70 11.34
C GLY A 74 23.03 28.53 9.82
N ALA A 75 22.88 27.31 9.29
CA ALA A 75 22.88 27.09 7.85
C ALA A 75 21.64 27.69 7.18
N VAL A 76 21.83 28.24 5.97
CA VAL A 76 20.77 28.82 5.14
C VAL A 76 19.57 27.87 4.98
N ASN A 77 18.36 28.42 5.10
CA ASN A 77 17.10 27.66 5.14
C ASN A 77 16.19 27.92 3.93
N TYR A 78 16.69 28.57 2.89
CA TYR A 78 15.96 28.89 1.66
C TYR A 78 16.78 28.57 0.41
N GLU A 79 16.10 28.38 -0.72
CA GLU A 79 16.67 28.12 -2.04
C GLU A 79 15.85 28.91 -3.08
N PRO A 80 16.48 29.54 -4.11
CA PRO A 80 17.92 29.63 -4.35
C PRO A 80 18.63 30.55 -3.34
N ASN A 81 19.93 30.32 -3.09
CA ASN A 81 20.75 31.13 -2.19
C ASN A 81 22.20 31.23 -2.67
N SER A 82 22.94 32.20 -2.11
CA SER A 82 24.37 32.44 -2.42
C SER A 82 25.33 31.92 -1.33
N PHE A 83 24.87 31.01 -0.46
CA PHE A 83 25.55 30.59 0.77
C PHE A 83 25.86 29.09 0.80
N GLU A 84 26.07 28.47 -0.37
CA GLU A 84 26.42 27.05 -0.51
C GLU A 84 25.43 26.07 0.17
N GLY A 85 24.14 26.44 0.22
CA GLY A 85 23.09 25.55 0.71
C GLY A 85 22.88 24.32 -0.20
N PRO A 86 22.13 23.29 0.26
CA PRO A 86 21.80 22.12 -0.57
C PRO A 86 21.15 22.51 -1.91
N THR A 87 21.64 21.98 -3.02
CA THR A 87 21.07 22.25 -4.36
C THR A 87 20.43 21.01 -4.96
N GLU A 88 19.53 21.20 -5.92
CA GLU A 88 18.99 20.09 -6.70
C GLU A 88 20.08 19.37 -7.51
N VAL A 89 19.85 18.08 -7.79
CA VAL A 89 20.79 17.22 -8.51
C VAL A 89 20.10 16.66 -9.76
N SER A 90 20.22 17.39 -10.88
CA SER A 90 19.49 17.12 -12.14
C SER A 90 19.76 15.75 -12.75
N ARG A 91 20.93 15.14 -12.51
CA ARG A 91 21.27 13.78 -13.00
C ARG A 91 20.34 12.67 -12.51
N PHE A 92 19.54 12.91 -11.47
CA PHE A 92 18.58 11.95 -10.92
C PHE A 92 17.13 12.23 -11.34
N LYS A 93 16.91 13.13 -12.30
CA LYS A 93 15.58 13.45 -12.81
C LYS A 93 14.93 12.21 -13.45
N GLU A 94 13.69 11.93 -13.07
CA GLU A 94 12.92 10.85 -13.67
C GLU A 94 12.54 11.18 -15.13
N PRO A 95 12.49 10.18 -16.02
CA PRO A 95 11.99 10.37 -17.37
C PRO A 95 10.49 10.74 -17.35
N PRO A 96 10.02 11.54 -18.31
CA PRO A 96 8.60 11.90 -18.38
C PRO A 96 7.74 10.67 -18.71
N LEU A 97 6.56 10.58 -18.09
CA LEU A 97 5.50 9.62 -18.43
C LEU A 97 4.45 10.33 -19.29
N THR A 98 4.20 9.82 -20.50
CA THR A 98 3.12 10.32 -21.36
C THR A 98 1.75 10.02 -20.76
N ILE A 99 0.85 11.00 -20.77
CA ILE A 99 -0.53 10.90 -20.25
C ILE A 99 -1.50 11.26 -21.37
N SER A 100 -2.62 10.55 -21.45
CA SER A 100 -3.69 10.77 -22.43
C SER A 100 -5.07 10.58 -21.81
N GLY A 101 -6.08 11.27 -22.35
CA GLY A 101 -7.46 11.22 -21.86
C GLY A 101 -7.81 12.37 -20.91
N ASP A 102 -9.06 12.40 -20.46
CA ASP A 102 -9.59 13.47 -19.62
C ASP A 102 -9.29 13.22 -18.13
N ALA A 103 -9.10 14.29 -17.38
CA ALA A 103 -8.98 14.23 -15.93
C ALA A 103 -10.37 14.05 -15.29
N ASP A 104 -10.77 12.80 -15.08
CA ASP A 104 -12.07 12.44 -14.49
C ASP A 104 -11.97 11.24 -13.54
N ARG A 105 -13.05 10.96 -12.80
CA ARG A 105 -13.20 9.80 -11.92
C ARG A 105 -13.59 8.56 -12.71
N SER A 106 -12.63 7.98 -13.44
CA SER A 106 -12.89 6.78 -14.26
C SER A 106 -13.29 5.57 -13.42
N ASN A 107 -14.37 4.91 -13.82
CA ASN A 107 -14.91 3.71 -13.19
C ASN A 107 -13.99 2.50 -13.41
N HIS A 108 -13.45 1.92 -12.34
CA HIS A 108 -12.50 0.81 -12.44
C HIS A 108 -13.14 -0.52 -12.85
N ARG A 109 -14.48 -0.62 -12.88
CA ARG A 109 -15.18 -1.85 -13.27
C ARG A 109 -15.21 -2.06 -14.77
N GLU A 110 -15.06 -0.99 -15.54
CA GLU A 110 -15.08 -1.04 -16.99
C GLU A 110 -13.82 -1.76 -17.50
N GLY A 111 -14.03 -2.87 -18.21
CA GLY A 111 -12.94 -3.68 -18.75
C GLY A 111 -12.16 -4.49 -17.71
N ASN A 112 -12.59 -4.55 -16.44
CA ASN A 112 -11.91 -5.32 -15.42
C ASN A 112 -12.45 -6.76 -15.33
N ASP A 113 -11.53 -7.70 -15.15
CA ASP A 113 -11.84 -9.11 -14.93
C ASP A 113 -11.52 -9.50 -13.48
N ASP A 114 -12.57 -9.70 -12.69
CA ASP A 114 -12.46 -10.04 -11.27
C ASP A 114 -12.36 -11.56 -11.02
N TYR A 115 -12.55 -12.41 -12.04
CA TYR A 115 -12.87 -13.83 -11.83
C TYR A 115 -11.85 -14.80 -12.42
N THR A 116 -11.22 -14.48 -13.56
CA THR A 116 -10.32 -15.43 -14.23
C THR A 116 -9.14 -15.83 -13.36
N GLN A 117 -8.41 -14.86 -12.79
CA GLN A 117 -7.25 -15.15 -11.94
C GLN A 117 -7.63 -15.95 -10.69
N ALA A 118 -8.77 -15.64 -10.07
CA ALA A 118 -9.26 -16.36 -8.90
C ALA A 118 -9.66 -17.80 -9.24
N GLY A 119 -10.31 -17.99 -10.39
CA GLY A 119 -10.67 -19.32 -10.90
C GLY A 119 -9.45 -20.15 -11.28
N ASP A 120 -8.46 -19.54 -11.94
CA ASP A 120 -7.21 -20.23 -12.33
C ASP A 120 -6.46 -20.70 -11.10
N LEU A 121 -6.30 -19.83 -10.09
CA LEU A 121 -5.70 -20.22 -8.83
C LEU A 121 -6.44 -21.40 -8.19
N TYR A 122 -7.78 -21.36 -8.17
CA TYR A 122 -8.59 -22.45 -7.64
C TYR A 122 -8.38 -23.77 -8.39
N ARG A 123 -8.31 -23.73 -9.73
CA ARG A 123 -8.09 -24.92 -10.57
C ARG A 123 -6.70 -25.52 -10.39
N LEU A 124 -5.69 -24.69 -10.08
CA LEU A 124 -4.34 -25.13 -9.77
C LEU A 124 -4.23 -25.82 -8.40
N MET A 125 -5.16 -25.58 -7.47
CA MET A 125 -5.10 -26.16 -6.13
C MET A 125 -5.39 -27.68 -6.13
N PRO A 126 -4.57 -28.48 -5.43
CA PRO A 126 -4.86 -29.87 -5.08
C PRO A 126 -6.22 -30.02 -4.39
N ALA A 127 -6.82 -31.21 -4.49
CA ALA A 127 -8.16 -31.46 -3.95
C ALA A 127 -8.26 -31.28 -2.43
N ASP A 128 -7.19 -31.64 -1.69
CA ASP A 128 -7.11 -31.46 -0.24
C ASP A 128 -7.00 -29.96 0.14
N GLU A 129 -6.24 -29.18 -0.63
CA GLU A 129 -6.15 -27.72 -0.47
C GLU A 129 -7.49 -27.02 -0.72
N ARG A 130 -8.17 -27.39 -1.81
CA ARG A 130 -9.55 -26.90 -2.07
C ARG A 130 -10.48 -27.24 -0.92
N GLY A 131 -10.38 -28.45 -0.37
CA GLY A 131 -11.13 -28.86 0.82
C GLY A 131 -10.87 -27.97 2.04
N ARG A 132 -9.61 -27.62 2.32
CA ARG A 132 -9.25 -26.69 3.41
C ARG A 132 -9.78 -25.28 3.14
N LEU A 133 -9.67 -24.78 1.91
CA LEU A 133 -10.18 -23.48 1.50
C LEU A 133 -11.70 -23.38 1.72
N HIS A 134 -12.47 -24.38 1.27
CA HIS A 134 -13.92 -24.40 1.47
C HIS A 134 -14.29 -24.36 2.95
N LYS A 135 -13.60 -25.14 3.79
CA LYS A 135 -13.84 -25.19 5.24
C LYS A 135 -13.52 -23.87 5.94
N ALA A 136 -12.43 -23.22 5.56
CA ALA A 136 -12.04 -21.92 6.10
C ALA A 136 -13.09 -20.85 5.77
N ILE A 137 -13.49 -20.75 4.49
CA ILE A 137 -14.50 -19.79 4.02
C ILE A 137 -15.86 -20.07 4.67
N ALA A 138 -16.31 -21.33 4.70
CA ALA A 138 -17.57 -21.68 5.35
C ALA A 138 -17.55 -21.38 6.86
N GLY A 139 -16.39 -21.50 7.51
CA GLY A 139 -16.23 -21.14 8.91
C GLY A 139 -16.35 -19.64 9.18
N THR A 140 -15.76 -18.79 8.34
CA THR A 140 -15.88 -17.34 8.50
C THR A 140 -17.25 -16.81 8.11
N MET A 141 -17.96 -17.52 7.23
CA MET A 141 -19.29 -17.12 6.75
C MET A 141 -20.47 -17.69 7.56
N ALA A 142 -20.22 -18.47 8.62
CA ALA A 142 -21.27 -19.17 9.37
C ALA A 142 -22.33 -18.21 9.96
N ASP A 143 -21.89 -17.08 10.52
CA ASP A 143 -22.75 -16.09 11.18
C ASP A 143 -23.11 -14.89 10.28
N VAL A 144 -22.77 -14.98 8.98
CA VAL A 144 -23.04 -13.91 8.02
C VAL A 144 -24.49 -14.00 7.52
N PRO A 145 -25.22 -12.88 7.35
CA PRO A 145 -26.57 -12.89 6.79
C PRO A 145 -26.67 -13.65 5.47
N LYS A 146 -27.71 -14.49 5.34
CA LYS A 146 -27.90 -15.40 4.20
C LYS A 146 -27.79 -14.71 2.85
N GLU A 147 -28.32 -13.50 2.71
CA GLU A 147 -28.26 -12.73 1.47
C GLU A 147 -26.83 -12.34 1.06
N ALA A 148 -25.97 -12.00 2.03
CA ALA A 148 -24.56 -11.73 1.77
C ALA A 148 -23.81 -13.02 1.41
N VAL A 149 -24.16 -14.14 2.06
CA VAL A 149 -23.63 -15.47 1.74
C VAL A 149 -23.95 -15.86 0.29
N GLU A 150 -25.22 -15.74 -0.13
CA GLU A 150 -25.61 -16.11 -1.50
C GLU A 150 -24.98 -15.18 -2.55
N ARG A 151 -24.84 -13.88 -2.27
CA ARG A 151 -24.08 -12.97 -3.15
C ARG A 151 -22.62 -13.40 -3.31
N GLN A 152 -21.96 -13.76 -2.21
CA GLN A 152 -20.57 -14.22 -2.25
C GLN A 152 -20.42 -15.57 -2.98
N LEU A 153 -21.36 -16.49 -2.78
CA LEU A 153 -21.41 -17.74 -3.53
C LEU A 153 -21.57 -17.49 -5.04
N GLY A 154 -22.33 -16.47 -5.43
CA GLY A 154 -22.43 -16.02 -6.83
C GLY A 154 -21.10 -15.53 -7.41
N HIS A 155 -20.24 -14.88 -6.61
CA HIS A 155 -18.89 -14.51 -7.06
C HIS A 155 -17.98 -15.73 -7.22
N PHE A 156 -18.04 -16.70 -6.30
CA PHE A 156 -17.29 -17.94 -6.44
C PHE A 156 -17.72 -18.74 -7.67
N ASP A 157 -19.02 -18.74 -7.98
CA ASP A 157 -19.57 -19.46 -9.14
C ASP A 157 -19.07 -18.87 -10.46
N LYS A 158 -18.96 -17.54 -10.54
CA LYS A 158 -18.34 -16.83 -11.68
C LYS A 158 -16.85 -17.14 -11.85
N ALA A 159 -16.14 -17.44 -10.77
CA ALA A 159 -14.73 -17.84 -10.84
C ALA A 159 -14.55 -19.33 -11.22
N ASP A 160 -15.31 -20.21 -10.56
CA ASP A 160 -15.39 -21.64 -10.88
C ASP A 160 -16.63 -22.28 -10.21
N PRO A 161 -17.54 -22.96 -10.94
CA PRO A 161 -18.72 -23.59 -10.34
C PRO A 161 -18.41 -24.63 -9.25
N ALA A 162 -17.28 -25.34 -9.34
CA ALA A 162 -16.87 -26.29 -8.32
C ALA A 162 -16.46 -25.58 -7.01
N TYR A 163 -15.96 -24.35 -7.11
CA TYR A 163 -15.61 -23.52 -5.96
C TYR A 163 -16.86 -23.16 -5.14
N ALA A 164 -17.89 -22.59 -5.77
CA ALA A 164 -19.15 -22.27 -5.10
C ALA A 164 -19.81 -23.53 -4.51
N LYS A 165 -19.82 -24.64 -5.26
CA LYS A 165 -20.38 -25.91 -4.80
C LYS A 165 -19.66 -26.45 -3.56
N GLY A 166 -18.33 -26.35 -3.53
CA GLY A 166 -17.50 -26.76 -2.41
C GLY A 166 -17.80 -25.96 -1.14
N VAL A 167 -17.79 -24.63 -1.23
CA VAL A 167 -18.11 -23.75 -0.09
C VAL A 167 -19.53 -23.98 0.41
N ARG A 168 -20.51 -24.08 -0.50
CA ARG A 168 -21.92 -24.32 -0.15
C ARG A 168 -22.13 -25.64 0.57
N LYS A 169 -21.37 -26.69 0.24
CA LYS A 169 -21.42 -27.99 0.93
C LYS A 169 -21.00 -27.85 2.39
N GLU A 170 -19.88 -27.19 2.65
CA GLU A 170 -19.36 -26.99 4.01
C GLU A 170 -20.28 -26.10 4.86
N LEU A 171 -20.90 -25.06 4.27
CA LEU A 171 -21.87 -24.21 4.97
C LEU A 171 -23.11 -24.96 5.47
N LYS A 172 -23.60 -25.95 4.72
CA LYS A 172 -24.75 -26.77 5.13
C LYS A 172 -24.44 -27.66 6.35
N GLY A 173 -23.19 -28.05 6.54
CA GLY A 173 -22.76 -28.86 7.68
C GLY A 173 -22.53 -28.06 8.97
N LYS A 174 -22.68 -26.73 8.95
CA LYS A 174 -22.47 -25.83 10.10
C LYS A 174 -23.74 -25.19 10.64
N LYS A 175 -24.91 -25.54 10.10
CA LYS A 175 -26.21 -25.16 10.67
C LYS A 175 -26.64 -26.12 11.76
#